data_AF-A0A352XJS9-F1
#
_entry.id   AF-A0A352XJS9-F1
#
_cell.length_a   1.000
_cell.length_b   1.000
_cell.length_c   1.000
_cell.angle_alpha   90.00
_cell.angle_beta   90.00
_cell.angle_gamma   90.00
#
_symmetry.space_group_name_H-M   'P 1'
#
loop_
_entity.id
_entity.type
_entity.pdbx_description
1 polymer ?
#
loop_
_entity_poly.entity_id
_entity_poly.type
_entity_poly.pdbx_seq_one_letter_code
_entity_poly.pdbx_strand_id
1 'polypeptide(L)'
;TIFEEHVQIALMHDLPILIHTPHLEDKKKGTKLILDALGNFSALNREKVIIDHVEEHTAAMVLEQGYWAGMTLYPESKCTPNRAIDMLETLGSDRLWLNSACDWGISDPLAVPKCAIEMKKREHSAAFIEKVVYENPARFLAQAKNFSL
;
A
#
# COMPACT_ATOMS: atom_id res chain seq x y z
N THR A 1 -23.49 3.07 -0.74
CA THR A 1 -22.92 2.70 -2.07
C THR A 1 -22.29 1.32 -1.97
N ILE A 2 -22.04 0.61 -3.08
CA ILE A 2 -21.42 -0.75 -3.03
C ILE A 2 -20.06 -0.76 -2.29
N PHE A 3 -19.26 0.30 -2.45
CA PHE A 3 -18.00 0.46 -1.72
C PHE A 3 -18.21 0.46 -0.20
N GLU A 4 -19.13 1.29 0.29
CA GLU A 4 -19.46 1.40 1.72
C GLU A 4 -20.07 0.10 2.28
N GLU A 5 -20.85 -0.63 1.47
CA GLU A 5 -21.40 -1.93 1.85
C GLU A 5 -20.27 -2.97 2.06
N HIS A 6 -19.24 -2.99 1.21
CA HIS A 6 -18.07 -3.84 1.42
C HIS A 6 -17.27 -3.45 2.68
N VAL A 7 -17.12 -2.16 2.96
CA VAL A 7 -16.49 -1.69 4.20
C VAL A 7 -17.31 -2.14 5.42
N GLN A 8 -18.63 -2.05 5.35
CA GLN A 8 -19.52 -2.51 6.42
C GLN A 8 -19.38 -4.02 6.66
N ILE A 9 -19.25 -4.84 5.61
CA ILE A 9 -18.99 -6.28 5.74
C ILE A 9 -17.66 -6.52 6.46
N ALA A 10 -16.60 -5.82 6.08
CA ALA A 10 -15.30 -5.96 6.72
C ALA A 10 -15.35 -5.59 8.22
N LEU A 11 -16.09 -4.54 8.59
CA LEU A 11 -16.33 -4.17 9.99
C LEU A 11 -17.08 -5.26 10.76
N MET A 12 -18.17 -5.80 10.20
CA MET A 12 -18.96 -6.85 10.86
C MET A 12 -18.15 -8.12 11.14
N HIS A 13 -17.17 -8.43 10.30
CA HIS A 13 -16.35 -9.64 10.41
C HIS A 13 -14.96 -9.40 11.00
N ASP A 14 -14.63 -8.16 11.34
CA ASP A 14 -13.33 -7.71 11.84
C ASP A 14 -12.17 -8.07 10.89
N LEU A 15 -12.35 -7.80 9.59
CA LEU A 15 -11.40 -8.14 8.52
C LEU A 15 -10.54 -6.93 8.11
N PRO A 16 -9.27 -7.15 7.71
CA PRO A 16 -8.48 -6.12 7.05
C PRO A 16 -9.03 -5.82 5.65
N ILE A 17 -8.80 -4.59 5.19
CA ILE A 17 -9.32 -4.07 3.92
C ILE A 17 -8.16 -3.63 3.03
N LEU A 18 -8.11 -4.12 1.79
CA LEU A 18 -7.23 -3.62 0.74
C LEU A 18 -8.07 -2.90 -0.31
N ILE A 19 -7.79 -1.63 -0.54
CA ILE A 19 -8.55 -0.79 -1.47
C ILE A 19 -7.69 -0.41 -2.65
N HIS A 20 -8.15 -0.77 -3.85
CA HIS A 20 -7.53 -0.40 -5.11
C HIS A 20 -7.90 1.04 -5.49
N THR A 21 -6.89 1.90 -5.68
CA THR A 21 -7.12 3.27 -6.20
C THR A 21 -7.21 3.29 -7.73
N PRO A 22 -8.00 4.20 -8.32
CA PRO A 22 -8.15 4.29 -9.78
C PRO A 22 -6.87 4.73 -10.49
N HIS A 23 -6.88 4.65 -11.82
CA HIS A 23 -5.76 5.05 -12.69
C HIS A 23 -5.49 6.56 -12.71
N LEU A 24 -4.33 6.93 -13.29
CA LEU A 24 -3.66 8.23 -13.22
C LEU A 24 -4.54 9.47 -13.41
N GLU A 25 -5.42 9.50 -14.43
CA GLU A 25 -6.20 10.70 -14.77
C GLU A 25 -7.02 11.24 -13.59
N ASP A 26 -7.53 10.33 -12.74
CA ASP A 26 -8.36 10.67 -11.58
C ASP A 26 -7.75 10.21 -10.25
N LYS A 27 -6.49 9.73 -10.21
CA LYS A 27 -5.95 9.03 -9.03
C LYS A 27 -6.03 9.85 -7.74
N LYS A 28 -5.62 11.13 -7.77
CA LYS A 28 -5.69 12.01 -6.59
C LYS A 28 -7.13 12.24 -6.13
N LYS A 29 -8.04 12.51 -7.06
CA LYS A 29 -9.47 12.75 -6.77
C LYS A 29 -10.13 11.48 -6.25
N GLY A 30 -9.90 10.34 -6.89
CA GLY A 30 -10.40 9.04 -6.49
C GLY A 30 -9.87 8.61 -5.12
N THR A 31 -8.58 8.81 -4.86
CA THR A 31 -7.99 8.57 -3.53
C THR A 31 -8.69 9.42 -2.48
N LYS A 32 -8.90 10.72 -2.73
CA LYS A 32 -9.61 11.59 -1.79
C LYS A 32 -11.05 11.11 -1.53
N LEU A 33 -11.81 10.76 -2.58
CA LEU A 33 -13.17 10.25 -2.42
C LEU A 33 -13.23 8.94 -1.61
N ILE A 34 -12.26 8.05 -1.82
CA ILE A 34 -12.10 6.82 -1.03
C ILE A 34 -11.85 7.18 0.45
N LEU A 35 -10.90 8.08 0.72
CA LEU A 35 -10.56 8.50 2.08
C LEU A 35 -11.74 9.20 2.79
N ASP A 36 -12.46 10.07 2.07
CA ASP A 36 -13.66 10.75 2.56
C ASP A 36 -14.77 9.73 2.89
N ALA A 37 -14.99 8.73 2.03
CA ALA A 37 -15.96 7.66 2.26
C ALA A 37 -15.58 6.79 3.47
N LEU A 38 -14.31 6.41 3.62
CA LEU A 38 -13.84 5.70 4.81
C LEU A 38 -13.98 6.54 6.09
N GLY A 39 -13.83 7.87 5.97
CA GLY A 39 -14.02 8.82 7.07
C GLY A 39 -15.42 8.81 7.67
N ASN A 40 -16.43 8.32 6.94
CA ASN A 40 -17.80 8.17 7.44
C ASN A 40 -17.96 7.01 8.45
N PHE A 41 -16.98 6.09 8.54
CA PHE A 41 -17.02 4.94 9.43
C PHE A 41 -16.23 5.21 10.72
N SER A 42 -16.88 5.77 11.74
CA SER A 42 -16.23 6.10 13.02
C SER A 42 -15.65 4.89 13.76
N ALA A 43 -16.20 3.68 13.54
CA ALA A 43 -15.72 2.43 14.12
C ALA A 43 -14.55 1.79 13.34
N LEU A 44 -14.16 2.35 12.19
CA LEU A 44 -13.10 1.78 11.36
C LEU A 44 -11.73 2.02 11.97
N ASN A 45 -11.04 0.94 12.32
CA ASN A 45 -9.62 1.01 12.61
C ASN A 45 -8.84 1.23 11.31
N ARG A 46 -8.28 2.45 11.15
CA ARG A 46 -7.51 2.83 9.95
C ARG A 46 -6.27 1.97 9.73
N GLU A 47 -5.68 1.42 10.79
CA GLU A 47 -4.53 0.52 10.69
C GLU A 47 -4.87 -0.87 10.11
N LYS A 48 -6.17 -1.20 9.98
CA LYS A 48 -6.65 -2.39 9.26
C LYS A 48 -6.89 -2.14 7.77
N VAL A 49 -6.66 -0.92 7.28
CA VAL A 49 -6.93 -0.56 5.89
C VAL A 49 -5.67 -0.14 5.17
N ILE A 50 -5.43 -0.73 4.01
CA ILE A 50 -4.39 -0.33 3.07
C ILE A 50 -5.00 0.24 1.79
N ILE A 51 -4.54 1.42 1.41
CA ILE A 51 -4.83 2.05 0.13
C ILE A 51 -3.70 1.66 -0.82
N ASP A 52 -4.00 0.83 -1.82
CA ASP A 52 -3.02 0.26 -2.73
C ASP A 52 -2.90 1.07 -4.03
N HIS A 53 -1.79 0.84 -4.74
CA HIS A 53 -1.37 1.62 -5.91
C HIS A 53 -1.21 3.12 -5.63
N VAL A 54 -0.70 3.49 -4.46
CA VAL A 54 -0.34 4.89 -4.23
C VAL A 54 0.82 5.32 -5.13
N GLU A 55 0.88 6.63 -5.37
CA GLU A 55 1.99 7.30 -6.05
C GLU A 55 2.48 8.45 -5.18
N GLU A 56 3.55 9.13 -5.59
CA GLU A 56 4.22 10.18 -4.80
C GLU A 56 3.24 11.26 -4.34
N HIS A 57 2.28 11.60 -5.19
CA HIS A 57 1.31 12.66 -4.95
C HIS A 57 0.07 12.22 -4.16
N THR A 58 -0.06 10.93 -3.81
CA THR A 58 -1.17 10.39 -3.01
C THR A 58 -0.72 9.66 -1.74
N ALA A 59 0.51 9.14 -1.68
CA ALA A 59 1.00 8.38 -0.53
C ALA A 59 0.95 9.20 0.78
N ALA A 60 1.37 10.47 0.74
CA ALA A 60 1.36 11.34 1.92
C ALA A 60 -0.04 11.48 2.54
N MET A 61 -1.07 11.78 1.74
CA MET A 61 -2.44 11.96 2.26
C MET A 61 -3.05 10.68 2.84
N VAL A 62 -2.62 9.50 2.39
CA VAL A 62 -3.02 8.21 2.93
C VAL A 62 -2.39 8.02 4.32
N LEU A 63 -1.08 8.24 4.42
CA LEU A 63 -0.30 8.06 5.64
C LEU A 63 -0.68 9.07 6.73
N GLU A 64 -0.90 10.33 6.37
CA GLU A 64 -1.33 11.41 7.27
C GLU A 64 -2.67 11.10 7.93
N GLN A 65 -3.54 10.35 7.25
CA GLN A 65 -4.80 9.90 7.82
C GLN A 65 -4.68 8.61 8.66
N GLY A 66 -3.49 8.01 8.77
CA GLY A 66 -3.25 6.82 9.59
C GLY A 66 -3.57 5.49 8.90
N TYR A 67 -3.78 5.50 7.59
CA TYR A 67 -3.91 4.28 6.79
C TYR A 67 -2.55 3.71 6.39
N TRP A 68 -2.56 2.47 5.91
CA TRP A 68 -1.41 1.90 5.19
C TRP A 68 -1.40 2.34 3.73
N ALA A 69 -0.21 2.49 3.17
CA ALA A 69 0.00 2.87 1.78
C ALA A 69 0.73 1.75 1.02
N GLY A 70 0.08 1.21 0.01
CA GLY A 70 0.59 0.14 -0.84
C GLY A 70 1.22 0.68 -2.12
N MET A 71 2.53 0.49 -2.28
CA MET A 71 3.22 0.84 -3.51
C MET A 71 3.34 -0.40 -4.39
N THR A 72 2.67 -0.36 -5.54
CA THR A 72 2.73 -1.45 -6.51
C THR A 72 3.78 -1.17 -7.57
N LEU A 73 4.78 -2.04 -7.63
CA LEU A 73 5.89 -1.98 -8.56
C LEU A 73 5.48 -2.52 -9.93
N TYR A 74 5.49 -1.65 -10.94
CA TYR A 74 5.38 -2.04 -12.35
C TYR A 74 6.55 -1.50 -13.15
N PRO A 75 7.00 -2.23 -14.17
CA PRO A 75 8.07 -1.76 -15.05
C PRO A 75 7.72 -0.45 -15.79
N GLU A 76 6.47 -0.31 -16.24
CA GLU A 76 6.11 0.74 -17.22
C GLU A 76 4.95 1.66 -16.79
N SER A 77 3.87 1.13 -16.19
CA SER A 77 2.61 1.87 -16.05
C SER A 77 2.29 2.42 -14.66
N LYS A 78 3.02 1.98 -13.61
CA LYS A 78 2.76 2.37 -12.21
C LYS A 78 4.05 2.89 -11.54
N CYS A 79 4.31 2.46 -10.31
CA CYS A 79 5.50 2.88 -9.57
C CYS A 79 6.71 2.06 -10.01
N THR A 80 7.81 2.71 -10.40
CA THR A 80 9.08 2.01 -10.67
C THR A 80 9.81 1.77 -9.35
N PRO A 81 10.77 0.82 -9.27
CA PRO A 81 11.57 0.61 -8.07
C PRO A 81 12.24 1.89 -7.55
N ASN A 82 12.86 2.69 -8.43
CA ASN A 82 13.50 3.95 -8.03
C ASN A 82 12.48 4.94 -7.42
N ARG A 83 11.31 5.09 -8.05
CA ARG A 83 10.23 5.95 -7.54
C ARG A 83 9.73 5.49 -6.17
N ALA A 84 9.61 4.18 -5.96
CA ALA A 84 9.23 3.63 -4.67
C ALA A 84 10.27 3.92 -3.59
N ILE A 85 11.56 3.82 -3.93
CA ILE A 85 12.65 4.14 -3.01
C ILE A 85 12.65 5.63 -2.68
N ASP A 86 12.45 6.52 -3.67
CA ASP A 86 12.37 7.97 -3.45
C ASP A 86 11.20 8.33 -2.49
N MET A 87 10.05 7.64 -2.62
CA MET A 87 8.94 7.78 -1.67
C MET A 87 9.30 7.32 -0.25
N LEU A 88 9.98 6.18 -0.12
CA LEU A 88 10.44 5.67 1.18
C LEU A 88 11.45 6.61 1.85
N GLU A 89 12.33 7.23 1.06
CA GLU A 89 13.31 8.22 1.53
C GLU A 89 12.63 9.52 2.00
N THR A 90 11.52 9.91 1.35
CA THR A 90 10.82 11.16 1.66
C THR A 90 9.79 11.01 2.78
N LEU A 91 9.04 9.90 2.80
CA LEU A 91 7.91 9.67 3.70
C LEU A 91 8.27 8.77 4.89
N GLY A 92 9.46 8.15 4.86
CA GLY A 92 9.87 7.12 5.79
C GLY A 92 9.34 5.74 5.42
N SER A 93 9.44 4.79 6.35
CA SER A 93 9.09 3.38 6.13
C SER A 93 7.94 2.88 6.99
N ASP A 94 7.32 3.72 7.82
CA ASP A 94 6.19 3.27 8.64
C ASP A 94 4.90 3.21 7.81
N ARG A 95 4.19 2.09 7.90
CA ARG A 95 2.93 1.81 7.16
C ARG A 95 3.03 1.88 5.62
N LEU A 96 4.24 1.74 5.08
CA LEU A 96 4.50 1.64 3.64
C LEU A 96 4.98 0.23 3.29
N TRP A 97 4.44 -0.37 2.22
CA TRP A 97 4.93 -1.66 1.75
C TRP A 97 5.07 -1.72 0.22
N LEU A 98 5.68 -2.80 -0.27
CA LEU A 98 5.87 -3.04 -1.70
C LEU A 98 5.13 -4.31 -2.14
N ASN A 99 4.46 -4.26 -3.30
CA ASN A 99 3.92 -5.43 -3.98
C ASN A 99 4.16 -5.33 -5.50
N SER A 100 4.00 -6.43 -6.24
CA SER A 100 4.27 -6.49 -7.69
C SER A 100 3.02 -6.59 -8.56
N ALA A 101 1.82 -6.63 -7.96
CA ALA A 101 0.53 -7.03 -8.55
C ALA A 101 0.67 -7.86 -9.85
N CYS A 102 0.94 -9.15 -9.71
CA CYS A 102 1.10 -10.06 -10.84
C CYS A 102 -0.24 -10.35 -11.50
N ASP A 103 -0.73 -9.39 -12.27
CA ASP A 103 -2.02 -9.40 -12.96
C ASP A 103 -1.87 -9.56 -14.48
N TRP A 104 -2.89 -9.14 -15.22
CA TRP A 104 -2.99 -9.28 -16.68
C TRP A 104 -1.99 -8.43 -17.48
N GLY A 105 -1.32 -7.45 -16.86
CA GLY A 105 -0.31 -6.62 -17.51
C GLY A 105 1.08 -7.25 -17.56
N ILE A 106 2.03 -6.54 -18.18
CA ILE A 106 3.46 -6.88 -18.05
C ILE A 106 3.85 -6.63 -16.59
N SER A 107 3.92 -7.70 -15.81
CA SER A 107 4.27 -7.71 -14.41
C SER A 107 5.53 -8.53 -14.18
N ASP A 108 6.24 -8.23 -13.09
CA ASP A 108 7.46 -8.91 -12.71
C ASP A 108 7.32 -9.46 -11.28
N PRO A 109 7.19 -10.79 -11.10
CA PRO A 109 7.07 -11.39 -9.77
C PRO A 109 8.30 -11.15 -8.90
N LEU A 110 9.43 -10.75 -9.50
CA LEU A 110 10.66 -10.41 -8.81
C LEU A 110 10.81 -8.90 -8.57
N ALA A 111 9.79 -8.07 -8.83
CA ALA A 111 9.90 -6.62 -8.68
C ALA A 111 10.28 -6.20 -7.25
N VAL A 112 9.69 -6.83 -6.23
CA VAL A 112 10.00 -6.56 -4.82
C VAL A 112 11.46 -6.93 -4.46
N PRO A 113 11.95 -8.16 -4.72
CA PRO A 113 13.35 -8.49 -4.44
C PRO A 113 14.34 -7.69 -5.31
N LYS A 114 13.99 -7.34 -6.54
CA LYS A 114 14.81 -6.43 -7.37
C LYS A 114 14.89 -5.03 -6.76
N CYS A 115 13.76 -4.49 -6.28
CA CYS A 115 13.74 -3.22 -5.54
C CYS A 115 14.61 -3.28 -4.28
N ALA A 116 14.61 -4.40 -3.56
CA ALA A 116 15.51 -4.61 -2.42
C ALA A 116 16.99 -4.57 -2.80
N ILE A 117 17.37 -5.12 -3.96
CA ILE A 117 18.73 -5.03 -4.49
C ILE A 117 19.08 -3.57 -4.85
N GLU A 118 18.16 -2.83 -5.45
CA GLU A 118 18.38 -1.40 -5.74
C GLU A 118 18.51 -0.57 -4.46
N MET A 119 17.73 -0.86 -3.41
CA MET A 119 17.90 -0.25 -2.10
C MET A 119 19.30 -0.51 -1.52
N LYS A 120 19.83 -1.74 -1.66
CA LYS A 120 21.22 -2.05 -1.22
C LYS A 120 22.26 -1.25 -1.99
N LYS A 121 22.08 -1.06 -3.31
CA LYS A 121 22.98 -0.24 -4.14
C LYS A 121 22.97 1.23 -3.74
N ARG A 122 21.85 1.72 -3.18
CA ARG A 122 21.70 3.05 -2.58
C ARG A 122 22.11 3.10 -1.10
N GLU A 123 22.81 2.08 -0.61
CA GLU A 123 23.37 2.02 0.76
C GLU A 123 22.33 2.02 1.89
N HIS A 124 21.07 1.66 1.60
CA HIS A 124 20.05 1.47 2.65
C HIS A 124 20.40 0.29 3.55
N SER A 125 20.16 0.45 4.86
CA SER A 125 20.44 -0.59 5.85
C SER A 125 19.61 -1.86 5.64
N ALA A 126 20.15 -3.01 6.05
CA ALA A 126 19.42 -4.27 6.01
C ALA A 126 18.09 -4.22 6.77
N ALA A 127 18.08 -3.58 7.95
CA ALA A 127 16.88 -3.41 8.77
C ALA A 127 15.82 -2.54 8.07
N PHE A 128 16.22 -1.49 7.37
CA PHE A 128 15.29 -0.66 6.59
C PHE A 128 14.64 -1.46 5.46
N ILE A 129 15.45 -2.24 4.73
CA ILE A 129 14.98 -3.09 3.64
C ILE A 129 14.02 -4.15 4.18
N GLU A 130 14.42 -4.90 5.21
CA GLU A 130 13.62 -5.93 5.86
C GLU A 130 12.29 -5.39 6.35
N LYS A 131 12.29 -4.21 6.98
CA LYS A 131 11.07 -3.55 7.43
C LYS A 131 10.06 -3.36 6.31
N VAL A 132 10.49 -2.84 5.16
CA VAL A 132 9.59 -2.51 4.05
C VAL A 132 9.16 -3.76 3.28
N VAL A 133 10.08 -4.70 3.03
CA VAL A 133 9.81 -5.88 2.18
C VAL A 133 9.16 -7.04 2.94
N TYR A 134 9.31 -7.09 4.26
CA TYR A 134 8.87 -8.21 5.08
C TYR A 134 8.05 -7.78 6.29
N GLU A 135 8.60 -6.98 7.21
CA GLU A 135 7.94 -6.71 8.49
C GLU A 135 6.61 -5.97 8.32
N ASN A 136 6.57 -4.98 7.43
CA ASN A 136 5.37 -4.21 7.12
C ASN A 136 4.28 -5.10 6.49
N PRO A 137 4.57 -5.87 5.42
CA PRO A 137 3.70 -6.95 4.93
C PRO A 137 3.18 -7.90 5.99
N ALA A 138 4.08 -8.47 6.78
CA ALA A 138 3.75 -9.37 7.86
C ALA A 138 2.81 -8.72 8.88
N ARG A 139 3.14 -7.50 9.35
CA ARG A 139 2.36 -6.76 10.36
C ARG A 139 0.94 -6.46 9.87
N PHE A 140 0.77 -6.05 8.62
CA PHE A 140 -0.56 -5.80 8.09
C PHE A 140 -1.35 -7.09 7.87
N LEU A 141 -0.75 -8.10 7.23
CA LEU A 141 -1.44 -9.36 6.89
C LEU A 141 -1.77 -10.20 8.13
N ALA A 142 -0.97 -10.14 9.20
CA ALA A 142 -1.25 -10.81 10.48
C ALA A 142 -2.55 -10.35 11.16
N GLN A 143 -3.14 -9.24 10.70
CA GLN A 143 -4.46 -8.81 11.16
C GLN A 143 -5.60 -9.68 10.59
N ALA A 144 -5.33 -10.48 9.55
CA ALA A 144 -6.27 -11.46 9.03
C ALA A 144 -6.19 -12.77 9.85
N LYS A 145 -7.34 -13.23 10.36
CA LYS A 145 -7.44 -14.44 11.22
C LYS A 145 -6.89 -15.72 10.59
N ASN A 146 -6.86 -15.78 9.27
CA ASN A 146 -6.46 -16.97 8.51
C ASN A 146 -5.04 -16.85 7.93
N PHE A 147 -4.29 -15.81 8.29
CA PHE A 147 -2.92 -15.61 7.84
C PHE A 147 -1.93 -16.15 8.87
N SER A 148 -1.04 -17.03 8.43
CA SER A 148 0.16 -17.46 9.17
C SER A 148 1.35 -17.31 8.24
N LEU A 149 2.46 -16.81 8.79
CA LEU A 149 3.77 -16.84 8.12
C LEU A 149 4.35 -18.26 8.10
#